data_AF-A0A9X2MH27-F1
#
_entry.id   AF-A0A9X2MH27-F1
#
_cell.length_a   1.000
_cell.length_b   1.000
_cell.length_c   1.000
_cell.angle_alpha   90.00
_cell.angle_beta   90.00
_cell.angle_gamma   90.00
#
_symmetry.space_group_name_H-M   'P 1'
#
loop_
_entity.id
_entity.type
_entity.pdbx_description
1 polymer ?
#
loop_
_entity_poly.entity_id
_entity_poly.type
_entity_poly.pdbx_seq_one_letter_code
_entity_poly.pdbx_strand_id
1 'polypeptide(L)'
;MDKKNNEGYIHVVGAREKNLKNIDVKIPKKKITVFTGVSGSGKSSLVFDTIAAESQRQLNETYSSFIRHRLPHYGQPKIDAIENLSVTIIIDQKRIGGNARSTVGTITDIYSLLRLLFSRIGKPFIGYSDAFSFNNPSGMCPKCDGLGRIDMIDIERLLDRNKSLNEGAILFPTFEPGGWRLKRYIHSGFFDNDKKIKDFTDNELELLLYKSDIKVTTSNPEWPKTSLYEGLIPRIERSFIKKEGGESTKYKREIDRIVIKEICPVCGGTRLNQTVLQCKINNKNIADCVEMQITDLLDFISTIKDPKAATMVMAITNQLEHLVSIGLGYLNLSRETS
;
A
#
# COMPACT_ATOMS: atom_id res chain seq x y z
N MET A 1 10.72 -34.65 -46.00
CA MET A 1 9.89 -34.39 -44.80
C MET A 1 10.13 -32.95 -44.36
N ASP A 2 9.08 -32.13 -44.41
CA ASP A 2 9.12 -30.67 -44.47
C ASP A 2 9.59 -29.98 -43.17
N LYS A 3 10.85 -29.54 -43.11
CA LYS A 3 11.37 -28.67 -42.04
C LYS A 3 10.60 -27.34 -41.92
N LYS A 4 9.98 -26.85 -43.00
CA LYS A 4 9.24 -25.57 -43.02
C LYS A 4 7.92 -25.58 -42.24
N ASN A 5 7.34 -26.75 -41.97
CA ASN A 5 6.03 -26.83 -41.28
C ASN A 5 6.15 -26.94 -39.75
N ASN A 6 7.36 -27.15 -39.21
CA ASN A 6 7.57 -27.38 -37.78
C ASN A 6 7.73 -26.06 -36.98
N GLU A 7 8.22 -24.97 -37.58
CA GLU A 7 8.44 -23.69 -36.87
C GLU A 7 7.13 -22.98 -36.44
N GLY A 8 6.01 -23.36 -37.05
CA GLY A 8 4.69 -22.76 -36.83
C GLY A 8 4.02 -23.15 -35.51
N TYR A 9 4.59 -24.11 -34.77
CA TYR A 9 4.04 -24.59 -33.50
C TYR A 9 5.10 -24.56 -32.41
N ILE A 10 4.66 -24.43 -31.15
CA ILE A 10 5.44 -24.81 -29.97
C ILE A 10 5.15 -26.29 -29.75
N HIS A 11 6.19 -27.12 -29.71
CA HIS A 11 6.05 -28.57 -29.54
C HIS A 11 6.52 -28.95 -28.15
N VAL A 12 5.62 -29.42 -27.30
CA VAL A 12 5.93 -29.98 -25.99
C VAL A 12 5.87 -31.49 -26.11
N VAL A 13 6.96 -32.18 -25.76
CA VAL A 13 7.07 -33.65 -25.85
C VAL A 13 7.31 -34.23 -24.47
N GLY A 14 6.51 -35.25 -24.13
CA GLY A 14 6.67 -36.03 -22.91
C GLY A 14 6.47 -35.25 -21.62
N ALA A 15 5.49 -34.33 -21.57
CA ALA A 15 5.26 -33.55 -20.35
C ALA A 15 4.68 -34.38 -19.21
N ARG A 16 5.37 -34.32 -18.06
CA ARG A 16 5.13 -35.12 -16.85
C ARG A 16 5.13 -34.27 -15.56
N GLU A 17 5.03 -32.95 -15.71
CA GLU A 17 5.00 -32.05 -14.57
C GLU A 17 3.74 -32.27 -13.73
N LYS A 18 3.91 -32.41 -12.41
CA LYS A 18 2.84 -32.72 -11.44
C LYS A 18 2.00 -33.95 -11.84
N ASN A 19 0.79 -33.73 -12.37
CA ASN A 19 -0.19 -34.76 -12.71
C ASN A 19 -0.32 -35.04 -14.21
N LEU A 20 0.54 -34.44 -15.05
CA LEU A 20 0.60 -34.73 -16.47
C LEU A 20 1.09 -36.15 -16.72
N LYS A 21 0.44 -36.86 -17.63
CA LYS A 21 0.70 -38.29 -17.92
C LYS A 21 1.47 -38.48 -19.22
N ASN A 22 2.68 -37.93 -19.29
CA ASN A 22 3.56 -38.05 -20.45
C ASN A 22 2.89 -37.59 -21.76
N ILE A 23 2.47 -36.33 -21.79
CA ILE A 23 1.67 -35.81 -22.90
C ILE A 23 2.52 -35.08 -23.95
N ASP A 24 2.14 -35.23 -25.22
CA ASP A 24 2.68 -34.49 -26.35
C ASP A 24 1.65 -33.46 -26.82
N VAL A 25 2.06 -32.21 -26.97
CA VAL A 25 1.17 -31.10 -27.34
C VAL A 25 1.84 -30.21 -28.38
N LYS A 26 1.09 -29.88 -29.44
CA LYS A 26 1.48 -28.86 -30.44
C LYS A 26 0.58 -27.64 -30.29
N ILE A 27 1.18 -26.48 -30.02
CA ILE A 27 0.46 -25.22 -29.82
C ILE A 27 0.74 -24.31 -31.02
N PRO A 28 -0.27 -23.91 -31.81
CA PRO A 28 -0.05 -23.06 -32.97
C PRO A 28 0.41 -21.66 -32.55
N LYS A 29 1.49 -21.18 -33.17
CA LYS A 29 1.94 -19.80 -33.00
C LYS A 29 1.01 -18.82 -33.71
N LYS A 30 0.99 -17.57 -33.25
CA LYS A 30 0.18 -16.47 -33.83
C LYS A 30 -1.33 -16.78 -33.84
N LYS A 31 -1.79 -17.61 -32.90
CA LYS A 31 -3.21 -17.96 -32.69
C LYS A 31 -3.54 -17.81 -31.21
N ILE A 32 -4.79 -17.47 -30.90
CA ILE A 32 -5.31 -17.55 -29.54
C ILE A 32 -5.60 -19.03 -29.27
N THR A 33 -4.85 -19.63 -28.35
CA THR A 33 -5.04 -21.02 -27.93
C THR A 33 -5.67 -21.05 -26.54
N VAL A 34 -6.76 -21.78 -26.39
CA VAL A 34 -7.49 -21.91 -25.12
C VAL A 34 -7.29 -23.32 -24.56
N PHE A 35 -6.79 -23.41 -23.32
CA PHE A 35 -6.68 -24.67 -22.59
C PHE A 35 -7.89 -24.82 -21.67
N THR A 36 -8.72 -25.84 -21.93
CA THR A 36 -9.96 -26.10 -21.18
C THR A 36 -9.98 -27.51 -20.57
N GLY A 37 -10.83 -27.73 -19.57
CA GLY A 37 -10.97 -29.00 -18.84
C GLY A 37 -11.31 -28.81 -17.36
N VAL A 38 -11.70 -29.90 -16.68
CA VAL A 38 -12.11 -29.91 -15.26
C VAL A 38 -11.01 -29.44 -14.30
N SER A 39 -11.38 -28.99 -13.10
CA SER A 39 -10.39 -28.65 -12.06
C SER A 39 -9.44 -29.83 -11.80
N GLY A 40 -8.15 -29.54 -11.64
CA GLY A 40 -7.13 -30.59 -11.46
C GLY A 40 -6.79 -31.39 -12.72
N SER A 41 -7.26 -31.03 -13.93
CA SER A 41 -6.91 -31.77 -15.16
C SER A 41 -5.46 -31.59 -15.65
N GLY A 42 -4.65 -30.76 -14.99
CA GLY A 42 -3.26 -30.49 -15.38
C GLY A 42 -3.06 -29.28 -16.32
N LYS A 43 -4.09 -28.48 -16.60
CA LYS A 43 -3.99 -27.26 -17.43
C LYS A 43 -2.89 -26.31 -16.93
N SER A 44 -2.94 -25.96 -15.66
CA SER A 44 -1.96 -25.06 -15.04
C SER A 44 -0.57 -25.68 -15.02
N SER A 45 -0.48 -27.00 -14.87
CA SER A 45 0.78 -27.74 -14.92
C SER A 45 1.43 -27.69 -16.29
N LEU A 46 0.64 -27.79 -17.36
CA LEU A 46 1.14 -27.63 -18.72
C LEU A 46 1.51 -26.17 -19.03
N VAL A 47 0.63 -25.21 -18.72
CA VAL A 47 0.84 -23.80 -19.12
C VAL A 47 1.89 -23.10 -18.27
N PHE A 48 1.72 -23.12 -16.94
CA PHE A 48 2.58 -22.36 -16.03
C PHE A 48 3.79 -23.16 -15.56
N ASP A 49 3.57 -24.38 -15.07
CA ASP A 49 4.66 -25.17 -14.47
C ASP A 49 5.57 -25.83 -15.51
N THR A 50 5.14 -25.93 -16.78
CA THR A 50 5.92 -26.54 -17.87
C THR A 50 6.37 -25.50 -18.90
N ILE A 51 5.45 -24.95 -19.71
CA ILE A 51 5.80 -24.07 -20.84
C ILE A 51 6.40 -22.76 -20.33
N ALA A 52 5.73 -22.08 -19.40
CA ALA A 52 6.22 -20.80 -18.88
C ALA A 52 7.46 -20.97 -18.01
N ALA A 53 7.53 -22.02 -17.19
CA ALA A 53 8.72 -22.34 -16.40
C ALA A 53 9.95 -22.59 -17.30
N GLU A 54 9.81 -23.39 -18.36
CA GLU A 54 10.91 -23.65 -19.29
C GLU A 54 11.34 -22.40 -20.06
N SER A 55 10.36 -21.57 -20.48
CA SER A 55 10.64 -20.31 -21.15
C SER A 55 11.44 -19.36 -20.25
N GLN A 56 11.04 -19.23 -18.99
CA GLN A 56 11.76 -18.39 -18.02
C GLN A 56 13.10 -18.98 -17.61
N ARG A 57 13.24 -20.30 -17.57
CA ARG A 57 14.53 -20.97 -17.34
C ARG A 57 15.52 -20.67 -18.45
N GLN A 58 15.12 -20.82 -19.72
CA GLN A 58 15.95 -20.49 -20.88
C GLN A 58 16.28 -19.00 -20.94
N LEU A 59 15.34 -18.12 -20.61
CA LEU A 59 15.60 -16.69 -20.52
C LEU A 59 16.64 -16.38 -19.42
N ASN A 60 16.48 -16.99 -18.24
CA ASN A 60 17.41 -16.86 -17.11
C ASN A 60 18.85 -17.31 -17.46
N GLU A 61 18.99 -18.26 -18.38
CA GLU A 61 20.28 -18.74 -18.89
C GLU A 61 21.00 -17.73 -19.78
N THR A 62 20.31 -16.72 -20.32
CA THR A 62 20.96 -15.67 -21.12
C THR A 62 21.60 -14.56 -20.26
N TYR A 63 21.25 -14.48 -18.97
CA TYR A 63 21.85 -13.53 -18.04
C TYR A 63 23.18 -14.03 -17.45
N SER A 64 23.98 -13.08 -16.96
CA SER A 64 25.23 -13.37 -16.25
C SER A 64 25.00 -14.22 -15.00
N SER A 65 26.03 -14.97 -14.57
CA SER A 65 25.97 -15.78 -13.35
C SER A 65 25.54 -14.98 -12.12
N PHE A 66 26.02 -13.73 -12.00
CA PHE A 66 25.66 -12.82 -10.91
C PHE A 66 24.16 -12.52 -10.83
N ILE A 67 23.52 -12.28 -11.99
CA ILE A 67 22.07 -12.02 -12.07
C ILE A 67 21.30 -13.32 -11.89
N ARG A 68 21.74 -14.42 -12.53
CA ARG A 68 21.07 -15.72 -12.50
C ARG A 68 20.87 -16.24 -11.07
N HIS A 69 21.87 -16.10 -10.19
CA HIS A 69 21.76 -16.50 -8.78
C HIS A 69 20.72 -15.69 -7.97
N ARG A 70 20.25 -14.55 -8.47
CA ARG A 70 19.24 -13.69 -7.82
C ARG A 70 17.87 -13.76 -8.47
N LEU A 71 17.77 -14.33 -9.67
CA LEU A 71 16.50 -14.51 -10.35
C LEU A 71 15.70 -15.66 -9.72
N PRO A 72 14.36 -15.67 -9.87
CA PRO A 72 13.55 -16.81 -9.48
C PRO A 72 14.06 -18.07 -10.16
N HIS A 73 14.41 -19.07 -9.36
CA HIS A 73 14.86 -20.36 -9.88
C HIS A 73 13.61 -21.18 -10.21
N TYR A 74 13.24 -21.17 -11.47
CA TYR A 74 12.29 -22.14 -12.00
C TYR A 74 13.04 -23.46 -12.16
N GLY A 75 12.63 -24.49 -11.40
CA GLY A 75 13.19 -25.83 -11.56
C GLY A 75 13.02 -26.31 -13.00
N GLN A 76 13.91 -27.18 -13.47
CA GLN A 76 13.75 -27.77 -14.80
C GLN A 76 12.45 -28.61 -14.81
N PRO A 77 11.47 -28.28 -15.66
CA PRO A 77 10.23 -29.02 -15.73
C PRO A 77 10.44 -30.43 -16.28
N LYS A 78 9.61 -31.38 -15.86
CA LYS A 78 9.69 -32.78 -16.30
C LYS A 78 9.11 -32.94 -17.70
N ILE A 79 9.94 -32.69 -18.71
CA ILE A 79 9.62 -32.87 -20.14
C ILE A 79 10.75 -33.62 -20.87
N ASP A 80 10.46 -34.24 -22.01
CA ASP A 80 11.50 -34.81 -22.88
C ASP A 80 12.12 -33.75 -23.79
N ALA A 81 11.28 -32.93 -24.42
CA ALA A 81 11.71 -31.81 -25.24
C ALA A 81 10.66 -30.71 -25.31
N ILE A 82 11.11 -29.47 -25.49
CA ILE A 82 10.27 -28.39 -25.99
C ILE A 82 10.96 -27.71 -27.17
N GLU A 83 10.28 -27.66 -28.31
CA GLU A 83 10.82 -27.03 -29.51
C GLU A 83 10.06 -25.74 -29.81
N ASN A 84 10.76 -24.80 -30.45
CA ASN A 84 10.18 -23.58 -31.00
C ASN A 84 9.51 -22.67 -29.94
N LEU A 85 9.97 -22.76 -28.69
CA LEU A 85 9.48 -21.95 -27.58
C LEU A 85 9.88 -20.47 -27.73
N SER A 86 8.90 -19.58 -27.59
CA SER A 86 9.16 -18.14 -27.50
C SER A 86 9.32 -17.70 -26.04
N VAL A 87 9.87 -16.50 -25.82
CA VAL A 87 9.81 -15.86 -24.50
C VAL A 87 8.35 -15.69 -24.09
N THR A 88 8.03 -16.17 -22.89
CA THR A 88 6.67 -16.20 -22.36
C THR A 88 6.49 -15.11 -21.32
N ILE A 89 5.46 -14.28 -21.51
CA ILE A 89 5.00 -13.31 -20.50
C ILE A 89 3.80 -13.91 -19.79
N ILE A 90 3.90 -14.08 -18.47
CA ILE A 90 2.85 -14.64 -17.64
C ILE A 90 1.94 -13.50 -17.18
N ILE A 91 0.64 -13.61 -17.48
CA ILE A 91 -0.41 -12.76 -16.92
C ILE A 91 -1.30 -13.68 -16.07
N ASP A 92 -1.25 -13.52 -14.75
CA ASP A 92 -2.01 -14.31 -13.78
C ASP A 92 -2.91 -13.43 -12.91
N GLN A 93 -3.68 -14.06 -12.01
CA GLN A 93 -4.57 -13.37 -11.07
C GLN A 93 -3.92 -13.10 -9.71
N LYS A 94 -2.57 -13.17 -9.60
CA LYS A 94 -1.93 -12.82 -8.33
C LYS A 94 -2.25 -11.37 -8.01
N ARG A 95 -2.52 -11.12 -6.73
CA ARG A 95 -2.76 -9.75 -6.27
C ARG A 95 -1.56 -8.90 -6.65
N ILE A 96 -1.86 -7.76 -7.23
CA ILE A 96 -0.88 -6.70 -7.42
C ILE A 96 -0.34 -6.35 -6.04
N GLY A 97 0.95 -6.64 -5.81
CA GLY A 97 1.63 -6.30 -4.58
C GLY A 97 2.01 -4.82 -4.57
N GLY A 98 2.09 -4.25 -3.38
CA GLY A 98 2.48 -2.85 -3.18
C GLY A 98 2.62 -2.54 -1.69
N ASN A 99 3.32 -1.46 -1.35
CA ASN A 99 3.29 -0.91 0.00
C ASN A 99 2.10 0.05 0.15
N ALA A 100 1.89 0.59 1.36
CA ALA A 100 0.79 1.52 1.65
C ALA A 100 0.76 2.80 0.77
N ARG A 101 1.82 3.07 0.00
CA ARG A 101 1.91 4.20 -0.93
C ARG A 101 1.67 3.80 -2.39
N SER A 102 1.48 2.52 -2.70
CA SER A 102 1.22 2.06 -4.07
C SER A 102 -0.22 2.34 -4.47
N THR A 103 -0.38 2.97 -5.63
CA THR A 103 -1.67 3.28 -6.26
C THR A 103 -1.69 2.85 -7.72
N VAL A 104 -2.88 2.82 -8.32
CA VAL A 104 -3.07 2.60 -9.77
C VAL A 104 -2.16 3.52 -10.59
N GLY A 105 -2.07 4.81 -10.23
CA GLY A 105 -1.19 5.76 -10.91
C GLY A 105 0.30 5.44 -10.80
N THR A 106 0.75 4.87 -9.67
CA THR A 106 2.16 4.48 -9.52
C THR A 106 2.51 3.21 -10.28
N ILE A 107 1.64 2.20 -10.30
CA ILE A 107 1.96 0.93 -10.96
C ILE A 107 1.86 1.03 -12.49
N THR A 108 1.01 1.92 -12.99
CA THR A 108 0.88 2.21 -14.43
C THR A 108 1.89 3.23 -14.93
N ASP A 109 2.73 3.77 -14.04
CA ASP A 109 3.65 4.90 -14.29
C ASP A 109 2.98 6.21 -14.78
N ILE A 110 1.66 6.27 -14.84
CA ILE A 110 0.91 7.48 -15.25
C ILE A 110 1.17 8.62 -14.26
N TYR A 111 1.29 8.31 -12.97
CA TYR A 111 1.63 9.33 -11.97
C TYR A 111 3.03 9.92 -12.20
N SER A 112 4.01 9.11 -12.61
CA SER A 112 5.35 9.60 -12.97
C SER A 112 5.31 10.55 -14.16
N LEU A 113 4.48 10.25 -15.16
CA LEU A 113 4.26 11.15 -16.31
C LEU A 113 3.53 12.44 -15.90
N LEU A 114 2.52 12.36 -15.03
CA LEU A 114 1.85 13.53 -14.47
C LEU A 114 2.81 14.44 -13.70
N ARG A 115 3.70 13.87 -12.87
CA ARG A 115 4.72 14.65 -12.17
C ARG A 115 5.65 15.39 -13.13
N LEU A 116 6.08 14.72 -14.20
CA LEU A 116 6.85 15.36 -15.26
C LEU A 116 6.06 16.49 -15.93
N LEU A 117 4.80 16.26 -16.29
CA LEU A 117 3.92 17.26 -16.90
C LEU A 117 3.80 18.51 -16.02
N PHE A 118 3.44 18.35 -14.75
CA PHE A 118 3.30 19.45 -13.78
C PHE A 118 4.63 20.19 -13.55
N SER A 119 5.76 19.48 -13.50
CA SER A 119 7.07 20.12 -13.36
C SER A 119 7.48 20.99 -14.54
N ARG A 120 6.91 20.76 -15.74
CA ARG A 120 7.30 21.46 -16.97
C ARG A 120 6.43 22.67 -17.27
N ILE A 121 5.12 22.56 -17.03
CA ILE A 121 4.16 23.59 -17.45
C ILE A 121 3.23 24.06 -16.31
N GLY A 122 3.25 23.41 -15.15
CA GLY A 122 2.44 23.79 -14.01
C GLY A 122 2.83 25.16 -13.45
N LYS A 123 1.84 25.91 -12.98
CA LYS A 123 2.02 27.27 -12.42
C LYS A 123 1.40 27.37 -11.02
N PRO A 124 2.08 27.98 -10.03
CA PRO A 124 3.47 28.44 -10.08
C PRO A 124 4.46 27.28 -10.22
N PHE A 125 5.70 27.59 -10.60
CA PHE A 125 6.77 26.59 -10.63
C PHE A 125 7.18 26.23 -9.20
N ILE A 126 7.06 24.95 -8.84
CA ILE A 126 7.40 24.43 -7.51
C ILE A 126 8.76 23.73 -7.50
N GLY A 127 9.09 23.03 -8.59
CA GLY A 127 10.31 22.25 -8.70
C GLY A 127 10.22 21.24 -9.84
N TYR A 128 11.23 20.37 -9.92
CA TYR A 128 11.24 19.25 -10.88
C TYR A 128 10.32 18.10 -10.42
N SER A 129 10.21 17.05 -11.23
CA SER A 129 9.28 15.92 -11.04
C SER A 129 9.27 15.32 -9.63
N ASP A 130 10.39 15.31 -8.92
CA ASP A 130 10.48 14.75 -7.57
C ASP A 130 9.69 15.56 -6.54
N ALA A 131 9.58 16.88 -6.73
CA ALA A 131 8.78 17.75 -5.87
C ALA A 131 7.29 17.40 -5.92
N PHE A 132 6.82 16.74 -6.98
CA PHE A 132 5.43 16.32 -7.13
C PHE A 132 5.18 14.88 -6.65
N SER A 133 6.17 14.24 -5.99
CA SER A 133 6.04 12.87 -5.52
C SER A 133 5.64 12.82 -4.05
N PHE A 134 4.52 12.15 -3.73
CA PHE A 134 4.18 11.82 -2.33
C PHE A 134 5.13 10.78 -1.71
N ASN A 135 6.06 10.19 -2.47
CA ASN A 135 7.12 9.32 -1.95
C ASN A 135 8.41 10.07 -1.63
N ASN A 136 8.49 11.37 -1.94
CA ASN A 136 9.68 12.19 -1.71
C ASN A 136 9.39 13.27 -0.63
N PRO A 137 10.30 13.50 0.34
CA PRO A 137 10.11 14.54 1.36
C PRO A 137 9.80 15.93 0.82
N SER A 138 10.30 16.26 -0.38
CA SER A 138 10.04 17.53 -1.05
C SER A 138 8.59 17.73 -1.49
N GLY A 139 7.84 16.65 -1.73
CA GLY A 139 6.46 16.68 -2.21
C GLY A 139 5.42 16.14 -1.24
N MET A 140 5.81 15.23 -0.35
CA MET A 140 4.87 14.55 0.54
C MET A 140 4.31 15.46 1.64
N CYS A 141 3.10 15.16 2.07
CA CYS A 141 2.51 15.79 3.24
C CYS A 141 3.33 15.44 4.50
N PRO A 142 3.82 16.42 5.28
CA PRO A 142 4.68 16.17 6.44
C PRO A 142 3.93 15.57 7.64
N LYS A 143 2.58 15.57 7.63
CA LYS A 143 1.77 15.01 8.73
C LYS A 143 1.57 13.50 8.60
N CYS A 144 1.49 13.00 7.37
CA CYS A 144 1.19 11.59 7.09
C CYS A 144 2.29 10.90 6.28
N ASP A 145 3.42 11.57 6.06
CA ASP A 145 4.55 11.09 5.26
C ASP A 145 4.13 10.50 3.90
N GLY A 146 3.19 11.17 3.23
CA GLY A 146 2.68 10.75 1.93
C GLY A 146 1.77 9.52 1.93
N LEU A 147 1.28 9.07 3.09
CA LEU A 147 0.30 7.99 3.19
C LEU A 147 -1.12 8.48 2.87
N GLY A 148 -1.42 9.75 3.14
CA GLY A 148 -2.76 10.33 2.99
C GLY A 148 -3.71 9.98 4.14
N ARG A 149 -3.31 9.04 5.01
CA ARG A 149 -4.04 8.66 6.21
C ARG A 149 -3.14 8.77 7.43
N ILE A 150 -3.74 8.96 8.60
CA ILE A 150 -3.07 8.90 9.88
C ILE A 150 -3.72 7.81 10.73
N ASP A 151 -2.90 7.18 11.56
CA ASP A 151 -3.39 6.28 12.59
C ASP A 151 -3.92 7.14 13.75
N MET A 152 -5.19 6.95 14.11
CA MET A 152 -5.84 7.56 15.25
C MET A 152 -6.26 6.47 16.24
N ILE A 153 -6.15 6.76 17.54
CA ILE A 153 -6.67 5.87 18.57
C ILE A 153 -8.18 6.12 18.73
N ASP A 154 -8.97 5.09 18.47
CA ASP A 154 -10.41 5.03 18.72
C ASP A 154 -10.67 4.94 20.23
N ILE A 155 -11.17 6.04 20.78
CA ILE A 155 -11.42 6.19 22.22
C ILE A 155 -12.50 5.23 22.70
N GLU A 156 -13.53 4.95 21.89
CA GLU A 156 -14.61 4.04 22.27
C GLU A 156 -14.12 2.59 22.38
N ARG A 157 -13.09 2.22 21.60
CA ARG A 157 -12.43 0.91 21.72
C ARG A 157 -11.39 0.87 22.82
N LEU A 158 -10.82 2.03 23.18
CA LEU A 158 -9.84 2.16 24.25
C LEU A 158 -10.49 2.20 25.63
N LEU A 159 -11.69 2.76 25.77
CA LEU A 159 -12.33 3.01 27.06
C LEU A 159 -13.70 2.35 27.19
N ASP A 160 -13.93 1.64 28.29
CA ASP A 160 -15.26 1.29 28.75
C ASP A 160 -15.84 2.45 29.57
N ARG A 161 -16.72 3.23 28.94
CA ARG A 161 -17.35 4.40 29.56
C ARG A 161 -18.20 4.06 30.81
N ASN A 162 -18.62 2.81 30.97
CA ASN A 162 -19.48 2.39 32.07
C ASN A 162 -18.71 1.98 33.33
N LYS A 163 -17.37 1.96 33.27
CA LYS A 163 -16.49 1.60 34.37
C LYS A 163 -15.72 2.80 34.90
N SER A 164 -15.26 2.71 36.14
CA SER A 164 -14.27 3.61 36.72
C SER A 164 -12.83 3.17 36.41
N LEU A 165 -11.84 3.99 36.77
CA LEU A 165 -10.43 3.61 36.63
C LEU A 165 -10.09 2.38 37.48
N ASN A 166 -10.64 2.29 38.70
CA ASN A 166 -10.46 1.14 39.59
C ASN A 166 -11.13 -0.14 39.05
N GLU A 167 -12.24 -0.01 38.32
CA GLU A 167 -12.95 -1.13 37.69
C GLU A 167 -12.31 -1.61 36.37
N GLY A 168 -11.27 -0.92 35.89
CA GLY A 168 -10.57 -1.26 34.65
C GLY A 168 -11.23 -0.69 33.41
N ALA A 169 -11.56 0.61 33.43
CA ALA A 169 -12.12 1.32 32.27
C ALA A 169 -11.19 1.38 31.06
N ILE A 170 -9.86 1.27 31.23
CA ILE A 170 -8.90 1.34 30.13
C ILE A 170 -8.69 -0.05 29.54
N LEU A 171 -9.25 -0.28 28.37
CA LEU A 171 -9.22 -1.54 27.62
C LEU A 171 -7.91 -1.65 26.83
N PHE A 172 -6.76 -1.61 27.51
CA PHE A 172 -5.46 -1.83 26.87
C PHE A 172 -4.49 -2.53 27.83
N PRO A 173 -3.62 -3.45 27.35
CA PRO A 173 -2.70 -4.18 28.21
C PRO A 173 -1.84 -3.25 29.07
N THR A 174 -1.53 -3.68 30.29
CA THR A 174 -0.78 -2.98 31.34
C THR A 174 -1.53 -1.84 32.05
N PHE A 175 -2.77 -1.56 31.63
CA PHE A 175 -3.69 -0.62 32.28
C PHE A 175 -4.83 -1.34 33.04
N GLU A 176 -4.77 -2.66 33.17
CA GLU A 176 -5.67 -3.41 34.04
C GLU A 176 -5.57 -2.96 35.52
N PRO A 177 -6.60 -3.20 36.36
CA PRO A 177 -6.53 -2.96 37.80
C PRO A 177 -5.28 -3.60 38.43
N GLY A 178 -4.49 -2.82 39.16
CA GLY A 178 -3.19 -3.22 39.71
C GLY A 178 -2.01 -3.13 38.73
N GLY A 179 -2.28 -2.90 37.45
CA GLY A 179 -1.29 -2.67 36.41
C GLY A 179 -0.45 -1.42 36.65
N TRP A 180 0.86 -1.52 36.43
CA TRP A 180 1.79 -0.45 36.78
C TRP A 180 1.58 0.85 35.98
N ARG A 181 1.02 0.79 34.76
CA ARG A 181 0.68 1.99 33.99
C ARG A 181 -0.57 2.66 34.53
N LEU A 182 -1.58 1.89 34.95
CA LEU A 182 -2.80 2.42 35.57
C LEU A 182 -2.50 3.21 36.85
N LYS A 183 -1.53 2.74 37.65
CA LYS A 183 -1.05 3.46 38.85
C LYS A 183 -0.65 4.92 38.58
N ARG A 184 -0.21 5.24 37.35
CA ARG A 184 0.14 6.61 36.93
C ARG A 184 -1.06 7.52 36.68
N TYR A 185 -2.28 7.01 36.77
CA TYR A 185 -3.51 7.79 36.71
C TYR A 185 -4.13 7.83 38.11
N ILE A 186 -4.25 6.66 38.75
CA ILE A 186 -4.84 6.50 40.09
C ILE A 186 -4.12 7.35 41.14
N HIS A 187 -2.78 7.35 41.16
CA HIS A 187 -2.02 8.07 42.20
C HIS A 187 -1.69 9.51 41.82
N SER A 188 -2.13 10.00 40.66
CA SER A 188 -1.88 11.38 40.23
C SER A 188 -2.60 12.42 41.09
N GLY A 189 -3.71 12.03 41.74
CA GLY A 189 -4.58 12.94 42.48
C GLY A 189 -5.48 13.81 41.59
N PHE A 190 -5.52 13.55 40.27
CA PHE A 190 -6.35 14.30 39.34
C PHE A 190 -7.77 13.77 39.14
N PHE A 191 -8.02 12.52 39.53
CA PHE A 191 -9.28 11.85 39.25
C PHE A 191 -9.90 11.30 40.53
N ASP A 192 -11.23 11.34 40.59
CA ASP A 192 -11.98 10.41 41.41
C ASP A 192 -11.94 9.03 40.72
N ASN A 193 -11.21 8.09 41.33
CA ASN A 193 -10.90 6.80 40.70
C ASN A 193 -12.08 5.82 40.69
N ASP A 194 -13.14 6.10 41.45
CA ASP A 194 -14.37 5.29 41.50
C ASP A 194 -15.51 5.90 40.65
N LYS A 195 -15.33 7.14 40.19
CA LYS A 195 -16.22 7.77 39.22
C LYS A 195 -16.13 7.07 37.87
N LYS A 196 -17.29 6.78 37.25
CA LYS A 196 -17.35 6.16 35.92
C LYS A 196 -16.93 7.16 34.85
N ILE A 197 -16.25 6.68 33.82
CA ILE A 197 -15.73 7.55 32.74
C ILE A 197 -16.85 8.33 32.03
N LYS A 198 -18.05 7.77 31.85
CA LYS A 198 -19.20 8.49 31.27
C LYS A 198 -19.64 9.74 32.05
N ASP A 199 -19.32 9.78 33.35
CA ASP A 199 -19.71 10.87 34.24
C ASP A 199 -18.58 11.92 34.38
N PHE A 200 -17.43 11.71 33.71
CA PHE A 200 -16.33 12.67 33.69
C PHE A 200 -16.75 13.97 33.00
N THR A 201 -16.27 15.08 33.54
CA THR A 201 -16.34 16.39 32.88
C THR A 201 -15.42 16.42 31.66
N ASP A 202 -15.67 17.34 30.73
CA ASP A 202 -14.82 17.50 29.54
C ASP A 202 -13.35 17.76 29.89
N ASN A 203 -13.10 18.51 30.97
CA ASN A 203 -11.75 18.77 31.47
C ASN A 203 -11.08 17.51 32.05
N GLU A 204 -11.81 16.70 32.81
CA GLU A 204 -11.31 15.42 33.32
C GLU A 204 -10.98 14.46 32.17
N LEU A 205 -11.85 14.39 31.16
CA LEU A 205 -11.64 13.54 30.00
C LEU A 205 -10.46 14.03 29.14
N GLU A 206 -10.34 15.34 28.91
CA GLU A 206 -9.20 15.95 28.20
C GLU A 206 -7.88 15.67 28.94
N LEU A 207 -7.88 15.78 30.26
CA LEU A 207 -6.73 15.48 31.12
C LEU A 207 -6.36 13.99 31.04
N LEU A 208 -7.33 13.09 31.09
CA LEU A 208 -7.11 11.64 30.97
C LEU A 208 -6.52 11.26 29.61
N LEU A 209 -7.04 11.84 28.53
CA LEU A 209 -6.72 11.42 27.16
C LEU A 209 -5.48 12.10 26.58
N TYR A 210 -5.36 13.43 26.69
CA TYR A 210 -4.48 14.20 25.80
C TYR A 210 -3.37 14.98 26.51
N LYS A 211 -3.61 15.50 27.72
CA LYS A 211 -2.63 16.36 28.41
C LYS A 211 -1.34 15.59 28.73
N SER A 212 -0.19 16.25 28.63
CA SER A 212 1.13 15.68 28.90
C SER A 212 2.04 16.70 29.59
N ASP A 213 3.16 16.20 30.12
CA ASP A 213 4.22 16.99 30.77
C ASP A 213 3.76 17.82 31.99
N ILE A 214 2.72 17.37 32.69
CA ILE A 214 2.21 18.05 33.89
C ILE A 214 3.00 17.57 35.12
N LYS A 215 3.57 18.52 35.87
CA LYS A 215 4.17 18.22 37.18
C LYS A 215 3.08 18.00 38.22
N VAL A 216 3.08 16.81 38.82
CA VAL A 216 2.08 16.42 39.83
C VAL A 216 2.55 16.86 41.22
N THR A 217 1.66 17.47 41.99
CA THR A 217 1.91 17.99 43.36
C THR A 217 1.30 17.10 44.46
N THR A 218 0.85 15.90 44.10
CA THR A 218 0.23 14.92 45.01
C THR A 218 1.15 14.55 46.19
N SER A 219 0.56 14.33 47.36
CA SER A 219 1.22 13.76 48.54
C SER A 219 1.25 12.24 48.53
N ASN A 220 0.69 11.58 47.49
CA ASN A 220 0.63 10.14 47.42
C ASN A 220 2.04 9.51 47.31
N PRO A 221 2.46 8.65 48.26
CA PRO A 221 3.81 8.07 48.28
C PRO A 221 4.08 7.12 47.10
N GLU A 222 3.04 6.57 46.47
CA GLU A 222 3.18 5.71 45.28
C GLU A 222 3.41 6.52 43.99
N TRP A 223 3.27 7.85 44.01
CA TRP A 223 3.65 8.70 42.88
C TRP A 223 5.16 8.96 42.85
N PRO A 224 5.88 8.62 41.76
CA PRO A 224 7.30 8.90 41.68
C PRO A 224 7.59 10.39 41.53
N LYS A 225 8.37 10.95 42.47
CA LYS A 225 8.64 12.39 42.62
C LYS A 225 9.20 13.10 41.38
N THR A 226 9.88 12.37 40.49
CA THR A 226 10.47 12.92 39.25
C THR A 226 9.60 12.72 38.01
N SER A 227 8.49 11.99 38.12
CA SER A 227 7.64 11.68 36.97
C SER A 227 6.68 12.82 36.65
N LEU A 228 6.54 13.10 35.35
CA LEU A 228 5.48 13.93 34.80
C LEU A 228 4.25 13.08 34.48
N TYR A 229 3.09 13.69 34.61
CA TYR A 229 1.83 13.10 34.17
C TYR A 229 1.72 13.16 32.64
N GLU A 230 1.19 12.09 32.07
CA GLU A 230 1.00 11.91 30.63
C GLU A 230 -0.31 11.15 30.40
N GLY A 231 -1.19 11.73 29.59
CA GLY A 231 -2.47 11.16 29.18
C GLY A 231 -2.32 9.87 28.38
N LEU A 232 -3.44 9.18 28.17
CA LEU A 232 -3.47 7.86 27.55
C LEU A 232 -2.97 7.87 26.10
N ILE A 233 -3.44 8.81 25.27
CA ILE A 233 -3.10 8.87 23.85
C ILE A 233 -1.60 9.13 23.63
N PRO A 234 -1.00 10.21 24.16
CA PRO A 234 0.43 10.46 23.96
C PRO A 234 1.29 9.31 24.51
N ARG A 235 0.88 8.70 25.63
CA ARG A 235 1.57 7.53 26.19
C ARG A 235 1.50 6.32 25.28
N ILE A 236 0.31 5.99 24.77
CA ILE A 236 0.11 4.83 23.91
C ILE A 236 0.89 5.03 22.61
N GLU A 237 0.78 6.21 22.00
CA GLU A 237 1.54 6.56 20.81
C GLU A 237 3.05 6.41 21.04
N ARG A 238 3.58 6.97 22.12
CA ARG A 238 5.02 6.96 22.42
C ARG A 238 5.53 5.56 22.78
N SER A 239 4.77 4.78 23.53
CA SER A 239 5.23 3.50 24.10
C SER A 239 4.97 2.30 23.19
N PHE A 240 3.88 2.33 22.43
CA PHE A 240 3.39 1.17 21.67
C PHE A 240 3.35 1.38 20.15
N ILE A 241 3.17 2.62 19.66
CA ILE A 241 2.99 2.87 18.21
C ILE A 241 4.28 3.37 17.56
N LYS A 242 4.86 4.46 18.06
CA LYS A 242 6.03 5.13 17.48
C LYS A 242 7.35 4.38 17.72
N LYS A 243 7.37 3.42 18.65
CA LYS A 243 8.58 2.67 19.01
C LYS A 243 8.62 1.32 18.29
N GLU A 244 9.63 1.09 17.47
CA GLU A 244 9.84 -0.21 16.83
C GLU A 244 10.37 -1.25 17.83
N GLY A 245 9.82 -2.46 17.78
CA GLY A 245 10.21 -3.60 18.62
C GLY A 245 9.63 -3.60 20.04
N GLY A 246 9.88 -4.69 20.78
CA GLY A 246 9.44 -4.86 22.17
C GLY A 246 7.91 -4.89 22.31
N GLU A 247 7.34 -3.82 22.88
CA GLU A 247 5.91 -3.71 23.16
C GLU A 247 5.05 -3.53 21.89
N SER A 248 5.54 -2.83 20.86
CA SER A 248 4.80 -2.65 19.61
C SER A 248 4.57 -3.96 18.88
N THR A 249 5.54 -4.88 18.95
CA THR A 249 5.39 -6.23 18.40
C THR A 249 4.56 -7.12 19.32
N LYS A 250 4.77 -7.04 20.64
CA LYS A 250 4.08 -7.87 21.63
C LYS A 250 2.57 -7.62 21.65
N TYR A 251 2.14 -6.36 21.58
CA TYR A 251 0.74 -5.95 21.70
C TYR A 251 0.12 -5.53 20.36
N LYS A 252 0.65 -6.05 19.25
CA LYS A 252 0.22 -5.67 17.91
C LYS A 252 -1.28 -5.85 17.70
N ARG A 253 -1.87 -6.95 18.20
CA ARG A 253 -3.30 -7.23 18.04
C ARG A 253 -4.17 -6.21 18.77
N GLU A 254 -3.74 -5.78 19.95
CA GLU A 254 -4.44 -4.80 20.77
C GLU A 254 -4.30 -3.39 20.20
N ILE A 255 -3.13 -3.06 19.64
CA ILE A 255 -2.92 -1.82 18.87
C ILE A 255 -3.85 -1.82 17.65
N ASP A 256 -3.83 -2.87 16.83
CA ASP A 256 -4.68 -2.99 15.64
C ASP A 256 -6.19 -2.92 15.98
N ARG A 257 -6.58 -3.31 17.20
CA ARG A 257 -7.97 -3.19 17.67
C ARG A 257 -8.36 -1.73 17.90
N ILE A 258 -7.51 -0.95 18.57
CA ILE A 258 -7.83 0.42 18.98
C ILE A 258 -7.40 1.47 17.95
N VAL A 259 -6.56 1.13 16.99
CA VAL A 259 -6.12 2.07 15.95
C VAL A 259 -7.07 1.98 14.76
N ILE A 260 -7.60 3.14 14.37
CA ILE A 260 -8.35 3.32 13.13
C ILE A 260 -7.56 4.24 12.19
N LYS A 261 -7.71 4.02 10.89
CA LYS A 261 -7.11 4.86 9.87
C LYS A 261 -8.08 5.94 9.46
N GLU A 262 -7.71 7.19 9.68
CA GLU A 262 -8.50 8.34 9.23
C GLU A 262 -7.81 9.07 8.09
N ILE A 263 -8.60 9.81 7.31
CA ILE A 263 -8.07 10.71 6.30
C ILE A 263 -7.21 11.77 6.99
N CYS A 264 -6.00 12.01 6.48
CA CYS A 264 -5.10 13.00 7.06
C CYS A 264 -5.76 14.39 7.02
N PRO A 265 -5.93 15.07 8.17
CA PRO A 265 -6.62 16.36 8.22
C PRO A 265 -5.84 17.50 7.56
N VAL A 266 -4.52 17.33 7.38
CA VAL A 266 -3.65 18.37 6.80
C VAL A 266 -3.68 18.36 5.27
N CYS A 267 -3.71 17.17 4.65
CA CYS A 267 -3.72 17.05 3.19
C CYS A 267 -5.07 16.60 2.63
N GLY A 268 -6.05 16.28 3.48
CA GLY A 268 -7.36 15.77 3.05
C GLY A 268 -7.27 14.46 2.27
N GLY A 269 -6.22 13.65 2.48
CA GLY A 269 -6.02 12.40 1.73
C GLY A 269 -5.15 12.52 0.48
N THR A 270 -4.86 13.74 0.01
CA THR A 270 -4.09 13.97 -1.24
C THR A 270 -2.64 13.52 -1.21
N ARG A 271 -2.11 13.19 -0.01
CA ARG A 271 -0.72 12.72 0.23
C ARG A 271 0.36 13.77 -0.02
N LEU A 272 0.03 14.95 -0.54
CA LEU A 272 0.98 15.98 -0.94
C LEU A 272 0.98 17.15 0.04
N ASN A 273 2.08 17.91 0.06
CA ASN A 273 2.16 19.16 0.80
C ASN A 273 1.40 20.30 0.10
N GLN A 274 1.11 21.36 0.85
CA GLN A 274 0.31 22.48 0.36
C GLN A 274 0.98 23.27 -0.77
N THR A 275 2.32 23.33 -0.79
CA THR A 275 3.08 24.00 -1.85
C THR A 275 2.86 23.33 -3.21
N VAL A 276 2.86 21.99 -3.26
CA VAL A 276 2.57 21.24 -4.49
C VAL A 276 1.13 21.46 -4.95
N LEU A 277 0.16 21.49 -4.03
CA LEU A 277 -1.25 21.67 -4.35
C LEU A 277 -1.59 23.06 -4.91
N GLN A 278 -0.71 24.05 -4.71
CA GLN A 278 -0.83 25.37 -5.34
C GLN A 278 -0.50 25.35 -6.84
N CYS A 279 0.31 24.39 -7.30
CA CYS A 279 0.69 24.25 -8.70
C CYS A 279 -0.46 23.67 -9.53
N LYS A 280 -0.88 24.39 -10.56
CA LYS A 280 -2.04 24.04 -11.38
C LYS A 280 -1.74 24.08 -12.88
N ILE A 281 -2.44 23.22 -13.62
CA ILE A 281 -2.61 23.27 -15.08
C ILE A 281 -4.11 23.36 -15.32
N ASN A 282 -4.59 24.34 -16.09
CA ASN A 282 -6.01 24.54 -16.37
C ASN A 282 -6.89 24.48 -15.09
N ASN A 283 -6.46 25.18 -14.04
CA ASN A 283 -7.09 25.22 -12.70
C ASN A 283 -7.16 23.91 -11.90
N LYS A 284 -6.48 22.85 -12.34
CA LYS A 284 -6.39 21.56 -11.63
C LYS A 284 -4.97 21.33 -11.14
N ASN A 285 -4.82 20.96 -9.87
CA ASN A 285 -3.54 20.49 -9.33
C ASN A 285 -3.37 18.99 -9.59
N ILE A 286 -2.18 18.44 -9.31
CA ILE A 286 -1.90 17.02 -9.59
C ILE A 286 -2.77 16.06 -8.76
N ALA A 287 -3.16 16.44 -7.54
CA ALA A 287 -4.07 15.65 -6.70
C ALA A 287 -5.47 15.59 -7.33
N ASP A 288 -5.97 16.71 -7.86
CA ASP A 288 -7.24 16.73 -8.57
C ASP A 288 -7.22 15.78 -9.79
N CYS A 289 -6.11 15.76 -10.54
CA CYS A 289 -5.96 14.89 -11.71
C CYS A 289 -5.99 13.40 -11.33
N VAL A 290 -5.36 12.99 -10.24
CA VAL A 290 -5.33 11.56 -9.85
C VAL A 290 -6.64 11.08 -9.24
N GLU A 291 -7.48 11.98 -8.75
CA GLU A 291 -8.81 11.68 -8.22
C GLU A 291 -9.90 11.57 -9.31
N MET A 292 -9.67 12.16 -10.48
CA MET A 292 -10.58 12.02 -11.64
C MET A 292 -10.74 10.55 -12.05
N GLN A 293 -11.92 10.20 -12.54
CA GLN A 293 -12.07 8.96 -13.30
C GLN A 293 -11.14 9.01 -14.50
N ILE A 294 -10.57 7.87 -14.90
CA ILE A 294 -9.59 7.81 -15.99
C ILE A 294 -10.15 8.38 -17.29
N THR A 295 -11.45 8.21 -17.56
CA THR A 295 -12.12 8.83 -18.72
C THR A 295 -12.09 10.36 -18.64
N ASP A 296 -12.42 10.93 -17.48
CA ASP A 296 -12.41 12.38 -17.28
C ASP A 296 -10.99 12.95 -17.30
N LEU A 297 -10.03 12.18 -16.78
CA LEU A 297 -8.61 12.54 -16.84
C LEU A 297 -8.11 12.53 -18.28
N LEU A 298 -8.51 11.56 -19.09
CA LEU A 298 -8.17 11.50 -20.51
C LEU A 298 -8.68 12.75 -21.25
N ASP A 299 -9.94 13.12 -21.01
CA ASP A 299 -10.53 14.34 -21.55
C ASP A 299 -9.77 15.58 -21.09
N PHE A 300 -9.45 15.69 -19.80
CA PHE A 300 -8.67 16.79 -19.26
C PHE A 300 -7.28 16.90 -19.91
N ILE A 301 -6.54 15.79 -20.02
CA ILE A 301 -5.20 15.77 -20.62
C ILE A 301 -5.25 16.21 -22.09
N SER A 302 -6.31 15.85 -22.82
CA SER A 302 -6.50 16.26 -24.21
C SER A 302 -6.62 17.79 -24.40
N THR A 303 -7.05 18.52 -23.35
CA THR A 303 -7.17 19.98 -23.37
C THR A 303 -5.82 20.72 -23.32
N ILE A 304 -4.75 20.03 -22.93
CA ILE A 304 -3.43 20.64 -22.74
C ILE A 304 -2.71 20.74 -24.09
N LYS A 305 -2.51 21.97 -24.59
CA LYS A 305 -1.91 22.24 -25.91
C LYS A 305 -0.50 22.87 -25.86
N ASP A 306 0.14 22.91 -24.70
CA ASP A 306 1.48 23.50 -24.56
C ASP A 306 2.53 22.67 -25.32
N PRO A 307 3.30 23.25 -26.26
CA PRO A 307 4.32 22.53 -27.02
C PRO A 307 5.38 21.84 -26.15
N LYS A 308 5.72 22.41 -24.99
CA LYS A 308 6.68 21.82 -24.04
C LYS A 308 6.14 20.55 -23.38
N ALA A 309 4.82 20.36 -23.39
CA ALA A 309 4.12 19.23 -22.79
C ALA A 309 3.77 18.12 -23.80
N ALA A 310 3.92 18.36 -25.11
CA ALA A 310 3.39 17.49 -26.16
C ALA A 310 3.77 16.00 -26.00
N THR A 311 5.04 15.71 -25.73
CA THR A 311 5.51 14.32 -25.52
C THR A 311 4.89 13.67 -24.28
N MET A 312 4.74 14.42 -23.18
CA MET A 312 4.14 13.92 -21.95
C MET A 312 2.63 13.71 -22.15
N VAL A 313 1.93 14.66 -22.78
CA VAL A 313 0.50 14.55 -23.08
C VAL A 313 0.24 13.30 -23.91
N MET A 314 0.98 13.10 -25.01
CA MET A 314 0.86 11.91 -25.85
C MET A 314 1.11 10.61 -25.06
N ALA A 315 2.15 10.56 -24.23
CA ALA A 315 2.45 9.37 -23.42
C ALA A 315 1.36 9.08 -22.38
N ILE A 316 0.82 10.10 -21.73
CA ILE A 316 -0.27 9.97 -20.73
C ILE A 316 -1.55 9.51 -21.43
N THR A 317 -1.92 10.15 -22.55
CA THR A 317 -3.10 9.79 -23.36
C THR A 317 -3.06 8.32 -23.75
N ASN A 318 -1.93 7.83 -24.31
CA ASN A 318 -1.80 6.43 -24.71
C ASN A 318 -2.01 5.46 -23.53
N GLN A 319 -1.45 5.77 -22.36
CA GLN A 319 -1.60 4.92 -21.17
C GLN A 319 -3.04 4.92 -20.64
N LEU A 320 -3.69 6.08 -20.62
CA LEU A 320 -5.09 6.19 -20.19
C LEU A 320 -6.02 5.46 -21.17
N GLU A 321 -5.81 5.59 -22.48
CA GLU A 321 -6.56 4.87 -23.52
C GLU A 321 -6.40 3.35 -23.38
N HIS A 322 -5.20 2.86 -23.08
CA HIS A 322 -4.99 1.44 -22.78
C HIS A 322 -5.85 0.99 -21.60
N LEU A 323 -5.87 1.74 -20.49
CA LEU A 323 -6.71 1.42 -19.32
C LEU A 323 -8.20 1.43 -19.67
N VAL A 324 -8.66 2.39 -20.47
CA VAL A 324 -10.06 2.45 -20.95
C VAL A 324 -10.37 1.23 -21.82
N SER A 325 -9.49 0.86 -22.75
CA SER A 325 -9.71 -0.26 -23.68
C SER A 325 -9.85 -1.62 -22.99
N ILE A 326 -9.21 -1.81 -21.84
CA ILE A 326 -9.33 -3.02 -21.01
C ILE A 326 -10.48 -2.95 -19.99
N GLY A 327 -11.31 -1.90 -20.05
CA GLY A 327 -12.50 -1.75 -19.21
C GLY A 327 -12.22 -1.16 -17.82
N LEU A 328 -11.08 -0.50 -17.60
CA LEU A 328 -10.70 0.10 -16.32
C LEU A 328 -10.92 1.62 -16.25
N GLY A 329 -11.65 2.20 -17.22
CA GLY A 329 -11.88 3.66 -17.29
C GLY A 329 -12.61 4.27 -16.09
N TYR A 330 -13.36 3.47 -15.32
CA TYR A 330 -14.09 3.90 -14.13
C TYR A 330 -13.20 4.09 -12.89
N LEU A 331 -11.94 3.63 -12.93
CA LEU A 331 -10.99 3.80 -11.83
C LEU A 331 -10.44 5.23 -11.81
N ASN A 332 -9.88 5.62 -10.66
CA ASN A 332 -9.00 6.77 -10.53
C ASN A 332 -7.56 6.32 -10.23
N LEU A 333 -6.60 7.23 -10.38
CA LEU A 333 -5.17 6.92 -10.21
C LEU A 333 -4.73 6.91 -8.74
N SER A 334 -5.49 7.52 -7.84
CA SER A 334 -5.22 7.54 -6.40
C SER A 334 -5.61 6.23 -5.68
N ARG A 335 -6.44 5.39 -6.31
CA ARG A 335 -6.87 4.10 -5.75
C ARG A 335 -5.67 3.24 -5.33
N GLU A 336 -5.65 2.86 -4.06
CA GLU A 336 -4.66 1.96 -3.47
C GLU A 336 -4.72 0.57 -4.12
N THR A 337 -3.56 -0.04 -4.33
CA THR A 337 -3.43 -1.38 -4.93
C THR A 337 -3.42 -2.50 -3.89
N SER A 338 -3.28 -2.16 -2.61
CA SER A 338 -3.17 -3.09 -1.47
C SER A 338 -4.45 -3.22 -0.66
#